data_AF-A0A8S2KKW9-F1
#
_entry.id   AF-A0A8S2KKW9-F1
#
_cell.length_a   1.000
_cell.length_b   1.000
_cell.length_c   1.000
_cell.angle_alpha   90.00
_cell.angle_beta   90.00
_cell.angle_gamma   90.00
#
_symmetry.space_group_name_H-M   'P 1'
#
loop_
_entity.id
_entity.type
_entity.pdbx_description
1 polymer ?
#
loop_
_entity_poly.entity_id
_entity_poly.type
_entity_poly.pdbx_seq_one_letter_code
_entity_poly.pdbx_strand_id
1 'polypeptide(L)'
;MHQNIFNFNASFLSYLDAQSVKCGYANYSNLYGSYPPAGPFPTLFTDLNNIPYECDLWSAIFNAALIINPAFNIYRITDTPPILWDVLGFPGSFPNQQSPIYFNRSEVQTVIHAPNIVWTECSTSNVFVNGIDQSPAPALSVLPNVIEKSHRTIIVNGQHDFRIIAEGTSLTIQNMTWHGMQGFQTKPFFRFVVPGQGDLGFIHTERGLTYAEIVLSGHMVPQFQ
;
A
#
# COMPACT_ATOMS: atom_id res chain seq x y z
N MET A 1 -10.18 -1.72 11.63
CA MET A 1 -9.02 -0.83 11.88
C MET A 1 -8.27 -1.28 13.12
N HIS A 2 -6.94 -1.22 13.10
CA HIS A 2 -6.10 -1.39 14.28
C HIS A 2 -6.26 -0.18 15.23
N GLN A 3 -7.35 -0.13 16.01
CA GLN A 3 -7.69 1.01 16.88
C GLN A 3 -6.53 1.43 17.80
N ASN A 4 -5.71 0.47 18.23
CA ASN A 4 -4.60 0.70 19.14
C ASN A 4 -3.38 1.40 18.50
N ILE A 5 -3.33 1.54 17.17
CA ILE A 5 -2.21 2.19 16.48
C ILE A 5 -2.44 3.71 16.36
N PHE A 6 -3.66 4.11 16.02
CA PHE A 6 -3.96 5.50 15.68
C PHE A 6 -4.41 6.36 16.86
N ASN A 7 -4.91 5.74 17.94
CA ASN A 7 -5.41 6.43 19.13
C ASN A 7 -6.51 7.50 18.83
N PHE A 8 -7.36 7.24 17.83
CA PHE A 8 -8.47 8.13 17.48
C PHE A 8 -9.51 8.20 18.59
N ASN A 9 -10.08 9.39 18.81
CA ASN A 9 -11.17 9.57 19.77
C ASN A 9 -12.48 8.93 19.26
N ALA A 10 -13.39 8.65 20.21
CA ALA A 10 -14.66 7.98 19.91
C ALA A 10 -15.52 8.74 18.89
N SER A 11 -15.56 10.09 18.94
CA SER A 11 -16.34 10.89 17.98
C SER A 11 -15.85 10.72 16.55
N PHE A 12 -14.53 10.65 16.34
CA PHE A 12 -13.96 10.46 15.00
C PHE A 12 -14.18 9.04 14.50
N LEU A 13 -14.06 8.03 15.37
CA LEU A 13 -14.40 6.64 15.01
C LEU A 13 -15.87 6.52 14.58
N SER A 14 -16.81 7.11 15.34
CA SER A 14 -18.22 7.15 14.96
C SER A 14 -18.47 7.88 13.63
N TYR A 15 -17.70 8.95 13.35
CA TYR A 15 -17.76 9.63 12.06
C TYR A 15 -17.32 8.71 10.91
N LEU A 16 -16.19 8.00 11.06
CA LEU A 16 -15.69 7.06 10.06
C LEU A 16 -16.68 5.91 9.81
N ASP A 17 -17.28 5.36 10.86
CA ASP A 17 -18.30 4.32 10.73
C ASP A 17 -19.53 4.83 9.97
N ALA A 18 -20.01 6.03 10.31
CA ALA A 18 -21.15 6.65 9.62
C ALA A 18 -20.87 6.90 8.13
N GLN A 19 -19.68 7.41 7.79
CA GLN A 19 -19.30 7.61 6.39
C GLN A 19 -19.09 6.28 5.66
N SER A 20 -18.50 5.28 6.32
CA SER A 20 -18.31 3.94 5.75
C SER A 20 -19.66 3.33 5.32
N VAL A 21 -20.70 3.48 6.15
CA VAL A 21 -22.07 3.07 5.80
C VAL A 21 -22.61 3.91 4.64
N LYS A 22 -22.54 5.25 4.75
CA LYS A 22 -23.08 6.18 3.75
C LYS A 22 -22.46 5.97 2.36
N CYS A 23 -21.16 5.69 2.30
CA CYS A 23 -20.39 5.54 1.06
C CYS A 23 -20.34 4.09 0.54
N GLY A 24 -21.01 3.14 1.20
CA GLY A 24 -21.08 1.75 0.75
C GLY A 24 -19.82 0.92 1.01
N TYR A 25 -18.91 1.39 1.86
CA TYR A 25 -17.72 0.65 2.28
C TYR A 25 -18.02 -0.36 3.39
N ALA A 26 -19.06 -0.10 4.18
CA ALA A 26 -19.46 -0.98 5.27
C ALA A 26 -19.73 -2.39 4.75
N ASN A 27 -19.11 -3.39 5.39
CA ASN A 27 -19.16 -4.80 5.01
C ASN A 27 -18.58 -5.17 3.63
N TYR A 28 -17.94 -4.25 2.90
CA TYR A 28 -17.43 -4.53 1.57
C TYR A 28 -16.45 -5.72 1.56
N SER A 29 -15.48 -5.73 2.46
CA SER A 29 -14.56 -6.87 2.64
C SER A 29 -15.28 -8.18 2.95
N ASN A 30 -16.34 -8.15 3.78
CA ASN A 30 -17.06 -9.37 4.15
C ASN A 30 -17.86 -9.94 2.98
N LEU A 31 -18.41 -9.08 2.12
CA LEU A 31 -19.21 -9.47 0.96
C LEU A 31 -18.32 -10.02 -0.16
N TYR A 32 -17.19 -9.34 -0.41
CA TYR A 32 -16.39 -9.56 -1.62
C TYR A 32 -15.05 -10.26 -1.36
N GLY A 33 -14.59 -10.32 -0.12
CA GLY A 33 -13.41 -11.09 0.31
C GLY A 33 -13.68 -12.56 0.60
N SER A 34 -14.72 -13.15 -0.01
CA SER A 34 -15.11 -14.55 0.18
C SER A 34 -14.30 -15.52 -0.70
N TYR A 35 -14.24 -16.79 -0.29
CA TYR A 35 -13.52 -17.87 -0.97
C TYR A 35 -14.45 -19.10 -1.11
N PRO A 36 -14.75 -19.57 -2.33
CA PRO A 36 -14.45 -18.93 -3.61
C PRO A 36 -15.20 -17.59 -3.76
N PRO A 37 -14.79 -16.68 -4.67
CA PRO A 37 -15.48 -15.41 -4.86
C PRO A 37 -16.91 -15.61 -5.33
N ALA A 38 -17.82 -14.76 -4.84
CA ALA A 38 -19.24 -14.78 -5.20
C ALA A 38 -19.52 -14.20 -6.61
N GLY A 39 -18.53 -13.59 -7.25
CA GLY A 39 -18.66 -12.95 -8.56
C GLY A 39 -17.96 -11.59 -8.63
N PRO A 40 -18.07 -10.90 -9.78
CA PRO A 40 -17.45 -9.59 -9.98
C PRO A 40 -17.92 -8.56 -8.96
N PHE A 41 -17.03 -7.69 -8.53
CA PHE A 41 -17.35 -6.68 -7.53
C PHE A 41 -18.17 -5.55 -8.18
N PRO A 42 -19.11 -4.92 -7.46
CA PRO A 42 -19.81 -3.76 -7.97
C PRO A 42 -18.87 -2.55 -8.04
N THR A 43 -19.09 -1.71 -9.04
CA THR A 43 -18.49 -0.38 -9.11
C THR A 43 -19.14 0.54 -8.07
N LEU A 44 -18.40 0.93 -7.03
CA LEU A 44 -18.90 1.88 -6.02
C LEU A 44 -18.93 3.32 -6.55
N PHE A 45 -17.89 3.72 -7.30
CA PHE A 45 -17.80 5.04 -7.92
C PHE A 45 -17.44 4.89 -9.39
N THR A 46 -18.16 5.59 -10.26
CA THR A 46 -17.92 5.58 -11.70
C THR A 46 -16.74 6.47 -12.11
N ASP A 47 -16.40 7.47 -11.28
CA ASP A 47 -15.24 8.34 -11.45
C ASP A 47 -14.38 8.32 -10.18
N LEU A 48 -13.28 7.55 -10.23
CA LEU A 48 -12.33 7.45 -9.12
C LEU A 48 -11.53 8.73 -8.89
N ASN A 49 -11.53 9.67 -9.85
CA ASN A 49 -10.87 10.97 -9.69
C ASN A 49 -11.79 12.01 -9.03
N ASN A 50 -13.08 11.70 -8.86
CA ASN A 50 -14.08 12.61 -8.31
C ASN A 50 -14.96 11.91 -7.28
N ILE A 51 -14.31 11.32 -6.28
CA ILE A 51 -14.97 10.72 -5.12
C ILE A 51 -15.48 11.87 -4.22
N PRO A 52 -16.74 11.81 -3.72
CA PRO A 52 -17.25 12.81 -2.78
C PRO A 52 -16.31 12.98 -1.58
N TYR A 53 -16.09 14.21 -1.15
CA TYR A 53 -15.15 14.52 -0.06
C TYR A 53 -15.45 13.72 1.22
N GLU A 54 -16.73 13.52 1.56
CA GLU A 54 -17.11 12.72 2.72
C GLU A 54 -16.79 11.21 2.61
N CYS A 55 -16.50 10.73 1.40
CA CYS A 55 -16.13 9.35 1.11
C CYS A 55 -14.62 9.15 0.95
N ASP A 56 -13.81 10.22 1.01
CA ASP A 56 -12.35 10.14 1.10
C ASP A 56 -11.89 9.91 2.55
N LEU A 57 -12.21 8.71 3.06
CA LEU A 57 -11.83 8.31 4.42
C LEU A 57 -10.32 8.10 4.56
N TRP A 58 -9.62 7.80 3.46
CA TRP A 58 -8.17 7.65 3.47
C TRP A 58 -7.49 8.96 3.88
N SER A 59 -7.83 10.08 3.22
CA SER A 59 -7.28 11.39 3.56
C SER A 59 -7.73 11.84 4.94
N ALA A 60 -8.98 11.59 5.32
CA ALA A 60 -9.48 11.92 6.66
C ALA A 60 -8.67 11.22 7.76
N ILE A 61 -8.41 9.92 7.62
CA ILE A 61 -7.60 9.13 8.55
C ILE A 61 -6.15 9.61 8.57
N PHE A 62 -5.54 9.84 7.40
CA PHE A 62 -4.17 10.33 7.30
C PHE A 62 -3.97 11.66 8.04
N ASN A 63 -4.83 12.63 7.77
CA ASN A 63 -4.76 13.96 8.39
C ASN A 63 -4.98 13.89 9.90
N ALA A 64 -5.94 13.08 10.37
CA ALA A 64 -6.15 12.88 11.80
C ALA A 64 -4.96 12.19 12.49
N ALA A 65 -4.32 11.23 11.81
CA ALA A 65 -3.16 10.52 12.34
C ALA A 65 -1.95 11.47 12.53
N LEU A 66 -1.72 12.39 11.58
CA LEU A 66 -0.67 13.41 11.68
C LEU A 66 -0.87 14.39 12.84
N ILE A 67 -2.13 14.72 13.19
CA ILE A 67 -2.42 15.58 14.34
C ILE A 67 -2.01 14.90 15.65
N ILE A 68 -2.27 13.60 15.76
CA ILE A 68 -1.99 12.82 16.98
C ILE A 68 -0.50 12.46 17.07
N ASN A 69 0.08 12.04 15.95
CA ASN A 69 1.48 11.66 15.82
C ASN A 69 2.12 12.52 14.70
N PRO A 70 2.82 13.61 15.05
CA PRO A 70 3.52 14.43 14.07
C PRO A 70 4.62 13.69 13.28
N ALA A 71 5.04 12.51 13.73
CA ALA A 71 5.97 11.63 13.01
C ALA A 71 5.25 10.48 12.28
N PHE A 72 3.92 10.53 12.12
CA PHE A 72 3.15 9.47 11.47
C PHE A 72 3.68 9.19 10.06
N ASN A 73 4.06 7.93 9.82
CA ASN A 73 4.59 7.47 8.54
C ASN A 73 3.53 6.67 7.77
N ILE A 74 3.07 7.19 6.64
CA ILE A 74 2.12 6.48 5.74
C ILE A 74 2.68 5.16 5.22
N TYR A 75 4.01 5.05 5.17
CA TYR A 75 4.66 3.84 4.69
C TYR A 75 4.79 2.79 5.79
N ARG A 76 4.67 3.13 7.08
CA ARG A 76 4.60 2.16 8.19
C ARG A 76 3.91 2.78 9.40
N ILE A 77 2.63 2.44 9.60
CA ILE A 77 1.75 3.09 10.60
C ILE A 77 2.19 2.95 12.06
N THR A 78 3.12 2.03 12.35
CA THR A 78 3.66 1.81 13.70
C THR A 78 4.83 2.72 14.04
N ASP A 79 5.27 3.59 13.12
CA ASP A 79 6.35 4.53 13.40
C ASP A 79 5.95 5.61 14.39
N THR A 80 6.83 5.85 15.35
CA THR A 80 6.69 6.85 16.40
C THR A 80 7.92 7.77 16.42
N PRO A 81 7.83 8.97 17.00
CA PRO A 81 8.98 9.84 17.16
C PRO A 81 10.16 9.15 17.88
N PRO A 82 11.42 9.55 17.60
CA PRO A 82 11.81 10.62 16.67
C PRO A 82 11.82 10.17 15.20
N ILE A 83 11.71 11.14 14.29
CA ILE A 83 11.98 10.93 12.86
C ILE A 83 13.48 10.66 12.71
N LEU A 84 13.82 9.49 12.18
CA LEU A 84 15.21 9.11 11.97
C LEU A 84 15.79 9.79 10.73
N TRP A 85 17.11 9.96 10.71
CA TRP A 85 17.81 10.46 9.53
C TRP A 85 17.69 9.45 8.39
N ASP A 86 17.43 9.97 7.19
CA ASP A 86 17.39 9.20 5.97
C ASP A 86 18.41 9.73 4.96
N VAL A 87 19.23 8.80 4.49
CA VAL A 87 20.26 8.95 3.46
C VAL A 87 19.69 9.51 2.15
N LEU A 88 18.45 9.14 1.81
CA LEU A 88 17.72 9.58 0.62
C LEU A 88 16.91 10.86 0.83
N GLY A 89 16.80 11.32 2.08
CA GLY A 89 16.10 12.57 2.37
C GLY A 89 14.57 12.46 2.39
N PHE A 90 13.99 11.26 2.50
CA PHE A 90 12.55 11.02 2.49
C PHE A 90 12.13 9.98 3.56
N PRO A 91 12.30 10.29 4.86
CA PRO A 91 12.20 9.32 5.95
C PRO A 91 10.78 8.76 6.20
N GLY A 92 9.76 9.24 5.48
CA GLY A 92 8.37 8.85 5.70
C GLY A 92 7.40 9.78 4.97
N SER A 93 6.38 10.27 5.69
CA SER A 93 5.34 11.15 5.13
C SER A 93 5.81 12.57 4.77
N PHE A 94 7.07 12.91 5.05
CA PHE A 94 7.62 14.26 4.93
C PHE A 94 9.08 14.20 4.49
N PRO A 95 9.59 15.26 3.83
CA PRO A 95 11.00 15.35 3.46
C PRO A 95 11.89 15.52 4.70
N ASN A 96 13.13 15.03 4.60
CA ASN A 96 14.16 15.21 5.62
C ASN A 96 14.54 16.69 5.74
N GLN A 97 14.58 17.21 6.97
CA GLN A 97 15.06 18.57 7.25
C GLN A 97 16.59 18.62 7.47
N GLN A 98 17.26 17.47 7.51
CA GLN A 98 18.69 17.36 7.76
C GLN A 98 19.50 17.39 6.46
N SER A 99 20.70 17.98 6.53
CA SER A 99 21.60 18.22 5.40
C SER A 99 23.06 17.87 5.79
N PRO A 100 23.90 17.38 4.85
CA PRO A 100 23.58 17.08 3.46
C PRO A 100 22.93 15.70 3.28
N ILE A 101 22.04 15.61 2.29
CA ILE A 101 21.60 14.32 1.71
C ILE A 101 22.82 13.65 1.08
N TYR A 102 22.96 12.33 1.23
CA TYR A 102 24.18 11.62 0.81
C TYR A 102 24.50 11.82 -0.68
N PHE A 103 23.48 11.77 -1.54
CA PHE A 103 23.63 11.98 -2.98
C PHE A 103 23.82 13.45 -3.39
N ASN A 104 23.75 14.40 -2.46
CA ASN A 104 24.12 15.81 -2.68
C ASN A 104 25.60 16.08 -2.38
N ARG A 105 26.36 15.07 -1.94
CA ARG A 105 27.80 15.19 -1.70
C ARG A 105 28.55 15.15 -3.03
N SER A 106 29.27 16.22 -3.34
CA SER A 106 29.99 16.36 -4.63
C SER A 106 31.01 15.24 -4.86
N GLU A 107 31.65 14.74 -3.80
CA GLU A 107 32.59 13.63 -3.87
C GLU A 107 31.89 12.30 -4.19
N VAL A 108 30.65 12.10 -3.70
CA VAL A 108 29.83 10.93 -4.05
C VAL A 108 29.46 11.00 -5.53
N GLN A 109 28.96 12.15 -5.98
CA GLN A 109 28.57 12.37 -7.38
C GLN A 109 29.76 12.16 -8.33
N THR A 110 30.94 12.67 -7.97
CA THR A 110 32.18 12.48 -8.74
C THR A 110 32.55 11.00 -8.87
N VAL A 111 32.52 10.25 -7.76
CA VAL A 111 32.91 8.84 -7.73
C VAL A 111 31.95 7.94 -8.53
N ILE A 112 30.65 8.25 -8.54
CA ILE A 112 29.66 7.50 -9.33
C ILE A 112 29.47 8.04 -10.75
N HIS A 113 30.30 9.03 -11.15
CA HIS A 113 30.20 9.74 -12.43
C HIS A 113 28.81 10.36 -12.69
N ALA A 114 28.13 10.81 -11.64
CA ALA A 114 26.88 11.56 -11.73
C ALA A 114 27.16 13.06 -11.97
N PRO A 115 26.24 13.79 -12.62
CA PRO A 115 26.34 15.24 -12.73
C PRO A 115 26.26 15.89 -11.35
N ASN A 116 26.91 17.05 -11.21
CA ASN A 116 26.84 17.85 -9.99
C ASN A 116 25.50 18.61 -9.93
N ILE A 117 24.53 18.03 -9.22
CA ILE A 117 23.16 18.55 -9.10
C ILE A 117 22.66 18.44 -7.66
N VAL A 118 21.56 19.13 -7.34
CA VAL A 118 20.77 18.83 -6.14
C VAL A 118 19.85 17.66 -6.47
N TRP A 119 20.19 16.48 -5.93
CA TRP A 119 19.41 15.26 -6.04
C TRP A 119 18.26 15.24 -5.03
N THR A 120 17.16 14.61 -5.44
CA THR A 120 15.97 14.29 -4.63
C THR A 120 15.46 12.92 -5.05
N GLU A 121 14.88 12.16 -4.13
CA GLU A 121 14.38 10.81 -4.39
C GLU A 121 13.22 10.80 -5.38
N CYS A 122 12.23 11.66 -5.16
CA CYS A 122 11.08 11.84 -6.04
C CYS A 122 11.24 13.11 -6.88
N SER A 123 10.93 13.02 -8.18
CA SER A 123 10.95 14.15 -9.11
C SER A 123 10.05 15.30 -8.64
N THR A 124 10.53 16.53 -8.73
CA THR A 124 9.75 17.74 -8.42
C THR A 124 8.78 18.13 -9.55
N SER A 125 8.85 17.45 -10.70
CA SER A 125 7.96 17.63 -11.84
C SER A 125 7.25 16.34 -12.20
N ASN A 126 6.04 16.45 -12.75
CA ASN A 126 5.28 15.30 -13.24
C ASN A 126 6.05 14.51 -14.31
N VAL A 127 6.18 13.20 -14.10
CA VAL A 127 6.91 12.29 -15.01
C VAL A 127 6.01 11.64 -16.06
N PHE A 128 4.68 11.68 -15.86
CA PHE A 128 3.72 11.21 -16.84
C PHE A 128 3.45 12.25 -17.93
N VAL A 129 3.20 11.79 -19.14
CA VAL A 129 2.77 12.65 -20.26
C VAL A 129 1.50 13.38 -19.86
N ASN A 130 1.48 14.71 -19.98
CA ASN A 130 0.39 15.59 -19.53
C ASN A 130 0.05 15.47 -18.02
N GLY A 131 0.94 14.89 -17.20
CA GLY A 131 0.80 14.80 -15.76
C GLY A 131 -0.24 13.81 -15.25
N ILE A 132 -0.71 12.88 -16.09
CA ILE A 132 -1.77 11.93 -15.72
C ILE A 132 -1.39 10.52 -16.20
N ASP A 133 -1.58 9.52 -15.34
CA ASP A 133 -1.54 8.12 -15.74
C ASP A 133 -2.87 7.74 -16.45
N GLN A 134 -2.77 7.31 -17.70
CA GLN A 134 -3.91 6.91 -18.53
C GLN A 134 -4.00 5.38 -18.70
N SER A 135 -3.16 4.63 -17.98
CA SER A 135 -3.15 3.18 -18.06
C SER A 135 -4.41 2.57 -17.43
N PRO A 136 -4.95 1.49 -18.00
CA PRO A 136 -6.03 0.75 -17.36
C PRO A 136 -5.53 0.08 -16.07
N ALA A 137 -6.43 -0.14 -15.11
CA ALA A 137 -6.11 -0.85 -13.88
C ALA A 137 -5.45 -2.21 -14.18
N PRO A 138 -4.22 -2.50 -13.69
CA PRO A 138 -3.48 -3.68 -14.10
C PRO A 138 -4.18 -5.01 -13.80
N ALA A 139 -4.85 -5.11 -12.65
CA ALA A 139 -5.59 -6.30 -12.23
C ALA A 139 -6.77 -6.65 -13.17
N LEU A 140 -7.31 -5.65 -13.88
CA LEU A 140 -8.41 -5.83 -14.84
C LEU A 140 -7.94 -5.80 -16.30
N SER A 141 -6.62 -5.77 -16.52
CA SER A 141 -6.03 -5.67 -17.86
C SER A 141 -4.84 -6.62 -18.03
N VAL A 142 -3.63 -6.17 -17.70
CA VAL A 142 -2.38 -6.85 -18.06
C VAL A 142 -1.94 -7.92 -17.06
N LEU A 143 -2.29 -7.78 -15.77
CA LEU A 143 -1.79 -8.65 -14.71
C LEU A 143 -2.24 -10.11 -14.84
N PRO A 144 -3.50 -10.44 -15.22
CA PRO A 144 -3.87 -11.82 -15.52
C PRO A 144 -2.96 -12.48 -16.55
N ASN A 145 -2.69 -11.78 -17.66
CA ASN A 145 -1.84 -12.29 -18.73
C ASN A 145 -0.37 -12.46 -18.28
N VAL A 146 0.13 -11.60 -17.38
CA VAL A 146 1.45 -11.77 -16.76
C VAL A 146 1.49 -13.04 -15.91
N ILE A 147 0.47 -13.29 -15.09
CA ILE A 147 0.37 -14.50 -14.27
C ILE A 147 0.31 -15.74 -15.16
N GLU A 148 -0.53 -15.74 -16.18
CA GLU A 148 -0.77 -16.90 -17.05
C GLU A 148 0.44 -17.29 -17.93
N LYS A 149 1.30 -16.32 -18.26
CA LYS A 149 2.46 -16.53 -19.13
C LYS A 149 3.79 -16.60 -18.41
N SER A 150 3.82 -16.28 -17.11
CA SER A 150 5.05 -16.35 -16.31
C SER A 150 5.15 -17.69 -15.59
N HIS A 151 6.37 -18.15 -15.32
CA HIS A 151 6.58 -19.33 -14.48
C HIS A 151 6.18 -19.09 -13.02
N ARG A 152 6.31 -17.85 -12.55
CA ARG A 152 6.00 -17.46 -11.18
C ARG A 152 5.76 -15.95 -11.10
N THR A 153 4.61 -15.57 -10.55
CA THR A 153 4.29 -14.18 -10.21
C THR A 153 4.07 -14.07 -8.71
N ILE A 154 4.73 -13.11 -8.07
CA ILE A 154 4.62 -12.88 -6.62
C ILE A 154 4.16 -11.45 -6.37
N ILE A 155 3.11 -11.29 -5.57
CA ILE A 155 2.68 -10.02 -5.01
C ILE A 155 3.04 -10.05 -3.52
N VAL A 156 3.78 -9.05 -3.06
CA VAL A 156 4.18 -8.91 -1.66
C VAL A 156 3.61 -7.59 -1.12
N ASN A 157 2.95 -7.62 0.03
CA ASN A 157 2.40 -6.44 0.68
C ASN A 157 2.84 -6.40 2.15
N GLY A 158 3.30 -5.24 2.64
CA GLY A 158 3.49 -5.03 4.07
C GLY A 158 2.15 -4.80 4.77
N GLN A 159 1.94 -5.42 5.92
CA GLN A 159 0.70 -5.31 6.68
C GLN A 159 0.46 -3.90 7.25
N HIS A 160 1.53 -3.16 7.54
CA HIS A 160 1.48 -1.82 8.14
C HIS A 160 1.59 -0.69 7.12
N ASP A 161 1.48 -0.99 5.82
CA ASP A 161 1.40 0.01 4.77
C ASP A 161 0.03 0.69 4.75
N PHE A 162 0.00 2.01 4.92
CA PHE A 162 -1.24 2.79 4.79
C PHE A 162 -1.43 3.38 3.39
N ARG A 163 -0.36 3.47 2.59
CA ARG A 163 -0.43 3.95 1.21
C ARG A 163 -1.09 2.91 0.32
N ILE A 164 -0.65 1.66 0.41
CA ILE A 164 -1.23 0.50 -0.30
C ILE A 164 -1.64 -0.55 0.74
N ILE A 165 -2.86 -0.41 1.24
CA ILE A 165 -3.40 -1.24 2.32
C ILE A 165 -3.53 -2.70 1.85
N ALA A 166 -2.98 -3.65 2.63
CA ALA A 166 -2.95 -5.07 2.29
C ALA A 166 -4.34 -5.70 2.03
N GLU A 167 -5.36 -5.26 2.76
CA GLU A 167 -6.76 -5.66 2.52
C GLU A 167 -7.24 -5.23 1.13
N GLY A 168 -6.84 -4.03 0.66
CA GLY A 168 -7.16 -3.53 -0.68
C GLY A 168 -6.50 -4.37 -1.77
N THR A 169 -5.25 -4.79 -1.56
CA THR A 169 -4.54 -5.73 -2.44
C THR A 169 -5.24 -7.09 -2.47
N SER A 170 -5.64 -7.61 -1.32
CA SER A 170 -6.38 -8.88 -1.21
C SER A 170 -7.72 -8.83 -1.96
N LEU A 171 -8.48 -7.75 -1.81
CA LEU A 171 -9.72 -7.52 -2.55
C LEU A 171 -9.50 -7.38 -4.05
N THR A 172 -8.42 -6.71 -4.45
CA THR A 172 -8.03 -6.60 -5.87
C THR A 172 -7.75 -7.97 -6.48
N ILE A 173 -7.04 -8.85 -5.75
CA ILE A 173 -6.80 -10.23 -6.18
C ILE A 173 -8.13 -11.00 -6.26
N GLN A 174 -9.01 -10.88 -5.27
CA GLN A 174 -10.32 -11.54 -5.29
C GLN A 174 -11.24 -11.05 -6.43
N ASN A 175 -11.05 -9.83 -6.94
CA ASN A 175 -11.79 -9.32 -8.10
C ASN A 175 -11.15 -9.71 -9.45
N MET A 176 -9.87 -10.08 -9.46
CA MET A 176 -9.14 -10.44 -10.67
C MET A 176 -9.52 -11.84 -11.16
N THR A 177 -9.65 -12.02 -12.48
CA THR A 177 -9.81 -13.34 -13.10
C THR A 177 -8.54 -13.76 -13.80
N TRP A 178 -8.04 -14.97 -13.51
CA TRP A 178 -6.90 -15.56 -14.20
C TRP A 178 -7.03 -17.08 -14.27
N HIS A 179 -6.51 -17.67 -15.34
CA HIS A 179 -6.68 -19.09 -15.65
C HIS A 179 -8.15 -19.55 -15.57
N GLY A 180 -9.07 -18.69 -16.02
CA GLY A 180 -10.51 -19.00 -16.10
C GLY A 180 -11.28 -18.95 -14.78
N MET A 181 -10.66 -18.59 -13.64
CA MET A 181 -11.36 -18.44 -12.36
C MET A 181 -11.06 -17.09 -11.71
N GLN A 182 -12.10 -16.50 -11.11
CA GLN A 182 -11.99 -15.25 -10.36
C GLN A 182 -11.43 -15.52 -8.97
N GLY A 183 -10.44 -14.73 -8.53
CA GLY A 183 -9.88 -14.75 -7.18
C GLY A 183 -9.29 -16.08 -6.74
N PHE A 184 -8.71 -16.11 -5.54
CA PHE A 184 -8.36 -17.38 -4.92
C PHE A 184 -9.65 -18.12 -4.54
N GLN A 185 -9.66 -19.43 -4.80
CA GLN A 185 -10.77 -20.33 -4.50
C GLN A 185 -10.71 -20.81 -3.05
N THR A 186 -9.54 -20.76 -2.43
CA THR A 186 -9.32 -21.15 -1.04
C THR A 186 -8.76 -20.00 -0.24
N LYS A 187 -9.20 -19.88 1.02
CA LYS A 187 -8.71 -18.84 1.93
C LYS A 187 -7.21 -19.06 2.20
N PRO A 188 -6.36 -18.03 2.08
CA PRO A 188 -4.97 -18.07 2.52
C PRO A 188 -4.84 -18.59 3.96
N PHE A 189 -3.99 -19.60 4.18
CA PHE A 189 -3.81 -20.19 5.52
C PHE A 189 -2.36 -20.55 5.86
N PHE A 190 -1.42 -20.53 4.91
CA PHE A 190 -0.05 -20.97 5.19
C PHE A 190 0.74 -19.86 5.87
N ARG A 191 1.42 -20.20 6.97
CA ARG A 191 2.35 -19.29 7.64
C ARG A 191 3.60 -19.11 6.80
N PHE A 192 4.06 -17.86 6.69
CA PHE A 192 5.31 -17.53 6.03
C PHE A 192 6.43 -17.48 7.06
N VAL A 193 7.15 -18.60 7.22
CA VAL A 193 8.22 -18.73 8.22
C VAL A 193 9.58 -18.68 7.55
N VAL A 194 10.42 -17.73 7.99
CA VAL A 194 11.80 -17.60 7.51
C VAL A 194 12.77 -18.11 8.58
N PRO A 195 13.66 -19.07 8.26
CA PRO A 195 14.65 -19.56 9.22
C PRO A 195 15.50 -18.43 9.81
N GLY A 196 15.56 -18.38 11.14
CA GLY A 196 16.28 -17.34 11.88
C GLY A 196 15.54 -16.01 12.07
N GLN A 197 14.39 -15.80 11.41
CA GLN A 197 13.58 -14.60 11.54
C GLN A 197 12.18 -14.87 12.14
N GLY A 198 11.70 -16.11 12.07
CA GLY A 198 10.43 -16.52 12.70
C GLY A 198 9.25 -16.48 11.74
N ASP A 199 8.04 -16.33 12.30
CA ASP A 199 6.82 -16.19 11.51
C ASP A 199 6.63 -14.74 11.06
N LEU A 200 6.69 -14.52 9.76
CA LEU A 200 6.64 -13.22 9.12
C LEU A 200 5.31 -12.96 8.40
N GLY A 201 4.30 -13.81 8.60
CA GLY A 201 2.94 -13.54 8.13
C GLY A 201 2.35 -14.73 7.40
N PHE A 202 1.72 -14.49 6.25
CA PHE A 202 1.13 -15.57 5.47
C PHE A 202 1.51 -15.51 4.01
N ILE A 203 1.47 -16.69 3.39
CA ILE A 203 1.72 -16.89 1.98
C ILE A 203 0.62 -17.79 1.41
N HIS A 204 0.18 -17.50 0.19
CA HIS A 204 -0.77 -18.33 -0.53
C HIS A 204 -0.38 -18.43 -1.98
N THR A 205 -0.44 -19.61 -2.56
CA THR A 205 -0.14 -19.83 -3.98
C THR A 205 -1.28 -20.59 -4.63
N GLU A 206 -1.80 -20.03 -5.71
CA GLU A 206 -2.87 -20.65 -6.49
C GLU A 206 -2.74 -20.25 -7.95
N ARG A 207 -2.76 -21.25 -8.85
CA ARG A 207 -2.73 -21.04 -10.31
C ARG A 207 -1.65 -20.03 -10.76
N GLY A 208 -0.39 -20.24 -10.34
CA GLY A 208 0.76 -19.43 -10.77
C GLY A 208 0.95 -18.08 -10.07
N LEU A 209 -0.02 -17.62 -9.28
CA LEU A 209 0.10 -16.42 -8.44
C LEU A 209 0.42 -16.81 -7.00
N THR A 210 1.46 -16.20 -6.44
CA THR A 210 1.75 -16.21 -5.00
C THR A 210 1.45 -14.83 -4.41
N TYR A 211 0.67 -14.78 -3.34
CA TYR A 211 0.48 -13.59 -2.52
C TYR A 211 1.13 -13.79 -1.15
N ALA A 212 1.94 -12.83 -0.72
CA ALA A 212 2.55 -12.82 0.59
C ALA A 212 2.22 -11.50 1.31
N GLU A 213 1.66 -11.60 2.51
CA GLU A 213 1.49 -10.47 3.41
C GLU A 213 2.50 -10.58 4.54
N ILE A 214 3.35 -9.56 4.65
CA ILE A 214 4.47 -9.54 5.60
C ILE A 214 4.07 -8.73 6.83
N VAL A 215 3.96 -9.41 7.97
CA VAL A 215 3.64 -8.76 9.24
C VAL A 215 4.79 -7.85 9.68
N LEU A 216 4.49 -6.84 10.49
CA LEU A 216 5.46 -5.86 11.01
C LEU A 216 6.18 -5.04 9.93
N SER A 217 5.79 -5.18 8.65
CA SER A 217 6.40 -4.51 7.52
C SER A 217 5.47 -3.44 6.94
N GLY A 218 6.07 -2.37 6.44
CA GLY A 218 5.42 -1.28 5.72
C GLY A 218 5.51 -1.41 4.19
N HIS A 219 5.35 -0.28 3.50
CA HIS A 219 5.34 -0.13 2.04
C HIS A 219 6.60 -0.68 1.36
N MET A 220 7.77 -0.28 1.87
CA MET A 220 9.07 -0.77 1.41
C MET A 220 9.43 -2.02 2.20
N VAL A 221 8.87 -3.18 1.84
CA VAL A 221 9.04 -4.41 2.63
C VAL A 221 10.51 -4.69 3.01
N PRO A 222 11.49 -4.62 2.08
CA PRO A 222 12.90 -4.88 2.42
C PRO A 222 13.55 -3.86 3.37
N GLN A 223 12.95 -2.70 3.60
CA GLN A 223 13.43 -1.73 4.58
C GLN A 223 13.05 -2.14 6.01
N PHE A 224 11.96 -2.89 6.15
CA PHE A 224 11.33 -3.16 7.44
C PHE A 224 11.47 -4.61 7.90
N GLN A 225 11.74 -5.56 7.00
CA GLN A 225 12.00 -6.98 7.27
C GLN A 225 13.05 -7.57 6.32
#